data_AF-A0A949NZA8-F1
#
_entry.id   AF-A0A949NZA8-F1
#
_cell.length_a   1.000
_cell.length_b   1.000
_cell.length_c   1.000
_cell.angle_alpha   90.00
_cell.angle_beta   90.00
_cell.angle_gamma   90.00
#
_symmetry.space_group_name_H-M   'P 1'
#
loop_
_entity.id
_entity.type
_entity.pdbx_description
1 polymer ?
#
loop_
_entity_poly.entity_id
_entity_poly.type
_entity_poly.pdbx_seq_one_letter_code
_entity_poly.pdbx_strand_id
1 'polypeptide(L)'
;MDWIYEKAEDNSSRYVLGKEGKKPLICIGVNPSNAEPEKLDNTLKSVERVAEANGYDSWIMLNIYPQRATDPNDLHSQINFDLDYENISHIAKSS
;
A
#
# COMPACT_ATOMS: atom_id res chain seq x y z
N MET A 1 -1.56 11.59 -13.54
CA MET A 1 -1.88 11.35 -12.13
C MET A 1 -0.58 11.00 -11.48
N ASP A 2 -0.22 11.71 -10.43
CA ASP A 2 1.00 11.44 -9.70
C ASP A 2 0.78 10.25 -8.77
N TRP A 3 1.84 9.47 -8.56
CA TRP A 3 1.81 8.29 -7.71
C TRP A 3 2.12 8.69 -6.27
N ILE A 4 1.36 8.11 -5.32
CA ILE A 4 1.75 8.06 -3.92
C ILE A 4 2.51 6.75 -3.75
N TYR A 5 3.79 6.83 -3.41
CA TYR A 5 4.62 5.65 -3.21
C TYR A 5 5.61 5.86 -2.07
N GLU A 6 5.17 5.50 -0.87
CA GLU A 6 5.93 5.65 0.37
C GLU A 6 6.46 4.28 0.80
N LYS A 7 7.79 4.17 0.89
CA LYS A 7 8.50 2.92 1.14
C LYS A 7 9.81 3.17 1.88
N ALA A 8 10.37 2.10 2.45
CA ALA A 8 11.75 2.10 2.93
C ALA A 8 12.75 2.37 1.79
N GLU A 9 13.94 2.87 2.10
CA GLU A 9 14.99 3.19 1.11
C GLU A 9 15.34 1.97 0.26
N ASP A 10 15.58 0.82 0.91
CA ASP A 10 15.88 -0.47 0.31
C ASP A 10 14.69 -1.19 -0.32
N ASN A 11 13.48 -0.60 -0.24
CA ASN A 11 12.22 -1.18 -0.71
C ASN A 11 11.88 -2.54 -0.07
N SER A 12 12.38 -2.82 1.14
CA SER A 12 11.96 -4.00 1.93
C SER A 12 10.56 -3.84 2.52
N SER A 13 10.09 -2.60 2.67
CA SER A 13 8.79 -2.26 3.24
C SER A 13 8.08 -1.21 2.42
N ARG A 14 6.75 -1.28 2.37
CA ARG A 14 5.88 -0.33 1.66
C ARG A 14 4.76 0.12 2.60
N TYR A 15 4.74 1.42 2.86
CA TYR A 15 3.81 2.05 3.78
C TYR A 15 2.53 2.47 3.05
N VAL A 16 2.68 3.14 1.90
CA VAL A 16 1.54 3.64 1.12
C VAL A 16 1.80 3.42 -0.37
N LEU A 17 0.80 2.92 -1.09
CA LEU A 17 0.80 2.90 -2.54
C LEU A 17 -0.55 3.35 -3.05
N GLY A 18 -0.59 4.31 -3.95
CA GLY A 18 -1.84 4.81 -4.50
C GLY A 18 -1.63 5.78 -5.65
N LYS A 19 -2.74 6.30 -6.15
CA LYS A 19 -2.76 7.43 -7.09
C LYS A 19 -3.30 8.65 -6.37
N GLU A 20 -2.73 9.82 -6.64
CA GLU A 20 -3.24 11.06 -6.09
C GLU A 20 -4.61 11.40 -6.69
N GLY A 21 -5.54 11.84 -5.85
CA GLY A 21 -6.90 12.23 -6.22
C GLY A 21 -7.65 12.82 -5.02
N LYS A 22 -8.84 13.36 -5.26
CA LYS A 22 -9.62 14.08 -4.23
C LYS A 22 -10.65 13.20 -3.53
N LYS A 23 -10.98 12.05 -4.11
CA LYS A 23 -11.98 11.10 -3.63
C LYS A 23 -11.43 9.67 -3.80
N PRO A 24 -10.41 9.29 -3.01
CA PRO A 24 -9.81 7.97 -3.10
C PRO A 24 -10.72 6.87 -2.56
N LEU A 25 -10.68 5.70 -3.20
CA LEU A 25 -11.05 4.44 -2.56
C LEU A 25 -9.89 3.97 -1.67
N ILE A 26 -10.13 3.81 -0.36
CA ILE A 26 -9.12 3.28 0.56
C ILE A 26 -9.28 1.76 0.69
N CYS A 27 -8.18 1.03 0.47
CA CYS A 27 -8.10 -0.42 0.64
C CYS A 27 -7.06 -0.76 1.70
N ILE A 28 -7.38 -1.71 2.58
CA ILE A 28 -6.47 -2.19 3.62
C ILE A 28 -6.21 -3.68 3.38
N GLY A 29 -4.97 -4.01 3.07
CA GLY A 29 -4.46 -5.38 2.96
C GLY A 29 -3.73 -5.86 4.21
N VAL A 30 -3.23 -7.08 4.16
CA VAL A 30 -2.43 -7.67 5.25
C VAL A 30 -0.99 -7.15 5.18
N ASN A 31 -0.31 -7.43 4.07
CA ASN A 31 1.07 -7.00 3.81
C ASN A 31 1.30 -6.77 2.31
N PRO A 32 2.22 -5.88 1.93
CA PRO A 32 2.56 -5.65 0.54
C PRO A 32 3.33 -6.83 -0.06
N SER A 33 3.17 -7.03 -1.38
CA SER A 33 3.99 -7.96 -2.18
C SER A 33 4.83 -7.16 -3.18
N ASN A 34 4.63 -7.34 -4.49
CA ASN A 34 5.53 -6.84 -5.53
C ASN A 34 5.06 -5.56 -6.23
N ALA A 35 3.81 -5.12 -6.03
CA ALA A 35 3.31 -3.99 -6.80
C ALA A 35 4.03 -2.67 -6.51
N GLU A 36 4.22 -1.89 -7.57
CA GLU A 36 4.91 -0.60 -7.62
C GLU A 36 4.20 0.33 -8.61
N PRO A 37 4.49 1.64 -8.60
CA PRO A 37 4.08 2.53 -9.67
C PRO A 37 4.35 1.94 -11.06
N GLU A 38 3.39 2.05 -11.96
CA GLU A 38 3.42 1.47 -13.32
C GLU A 38 3.51 -0.08 -13.40
N LYS A 39 3.66 -0.79 -12.28
CA LYS A 39 3.78 -2.25 -12.22
C LYS A 39 2.81 -2.83 -11.19
N LEU A 40 1.52 -2.67 -11.46
CA LEU A 40 0.44 -3.17 -10.62
C LEU A 40 0.29 -4.70 -10.74
N ASP A 41 0.07 -5.35 -9.60
CA ASP A 41 -0.38 -6.74 -9.55
C ASP A 41 -1.90 -6.85 -9.83
N ASN A 42 -2.42 -8.08 -9.89
CA ASN A 42 -3.84 -8.33 -10.21
C ASN A 42 -4.79 -7.77 -9.12
N THR A 43 -4.34 -7.69 -7.88
CA THR A 43 -5.11 -7.13 -6.77
C THR A 43 -5.31 -5.64 -6.99
N LEU A 44 -4.24 -4.88 -7.25
CA LEU A 44 -4.33 -3.43 -7.46
C LEU A 44 -5.00 -3.05 -8.79
N LYS A 45 -4.85 -3.87 -9.84
CA LYS A 45 -5.67 -3.70 -11.06
C LYS A 45 -7.17 -3.86 -10.77
N SER A 46 -7.52 -4.77 -9.86
CA SER A 46 -8.91 -4.96 -9.45
C SER A 46 -9.40 -3.79 -8.60
N VAL A 47 -8.57 -3.28 -7.66
CA VAL A 47 -8.86 -2.08 -6.87
C VAL A 47 -9.10 -0.88 -7.78
N GLU A 48 -8.22 -0.66 -8.76
CA GLU A 48 -8.36 0.44 -9.73
C GLU A 48 -9.68 0.35 -10.49
N ARG A 49 -10.00 -0.81 -11.06
CA ARG A 49 -11.27 -1.03 -11.75
C ARG A 49 -12.49 -0.82 -10.84
N VAL A 50 -12.41 -1.24 -9.58
CA VAL A 50 -13.49 -1.03 -8.60
C VAL A 50 -13.64 0.45 -8.24
N ALA A 51 -12.53 1.17 -8.07
CA ALA A 51 -12.53 2.60 -7.81
C ALA A 51 -13.24 3.36 -8.95
N GLU A 52 -12.81 3.12 -10.20
CA GLU A 52 -13.40 3.75 -11.40
C GLU A 52 -14.89 3.42 -11.53
N ALA A 53 -15.26 2.15 -11.40
CA ALA A 53 -16.65 1.70 -11.55
C ALA A 53 -17.61 2.29 -10.50
N ASN A 54 -17.08 2.76 -9.36
CA ASN A 54 -17.87 3.35 -8.28
C ASN A 54 -17.70 4.88 -8.16
N GLY A 55 -17.08 5.52 -9.16
CA GLY A 55 -16.93 6.97 -9.22
C GLY A 55 -15.98 7.55 -8.17
N TYR A 56 -14.94 6.79 -7.80
CA TYR A 56 -13.75 7.32 -7.12
C TYR A 56 -12.75 7.80 -8.19
N ASP A 57 -12.03 8.88 -7.91
CA ASP A 57 -11.06 9.46 -8.85
C ASP A 57 -9.63 8.95 -8.62
N SER A 58 -9.42 8.20 -7.54
CA SER A 58 -8.16 7.54 -7.21
C SER A 58 -8.35 6.37 -6.23
N TRP A 59 -7.25 5.76 -5.81
CA TRP A 59 -7.23 4.72 -4.79
C TRP A 59 -5.94 4.77 -3.97
N ILE A 60 -6.01 4.31 -2.73
CA ILE A 60 -4.86 4.16 -1.83
C ILE A 60 -4.92 2.75 -1.23
N MET A 61 -3.83 2.00 -1.36
CA MET A 61 -3.61 0.70 -0.76
C MET A 61 -2.68 0.84 0.45
N LEU A 62 -3.25 0.59 1.62
CA LEU A 62 -2.54 0.47 2.89
C LEU A 62 -2.42 -0.99 3.29
N ASN A 63 -1.55 -1.28 4.24
CA ASN A 63 -1.41 -2.63 4.79
C ASN A 63 -1.28 -2.57 6.31
N ILE A 64 -1.81 -3.59 6.98
CA ILE A 64 -1.67 -3.74 8.44
C ILE A 64 -0.20 -3.79 8.82
N TYR A 65 0.60 -4.56 8.06
CA TYR A 65 2.03 -4.67 8.27
C TYR A 65 2.80 -4.30 6.99
N PRO A 66 3.84 -3.45 7.05
CA PRO A 66 4.41 -2.87 5.83
C PRO A 66 5.50 -3.73 5.19
N GLN A 67 5.93 -4.82 5.82
CA GLN A 67 6.98 -5.69 5.25
C GLN A 67 6.53 -6.28 3.91
N ARG A 68 7.34 -6.12 2.87
CA ARG A 68 7.10 -6.81 1.60
C ARG A 68 7.40 -8.29 1.73
N ALA A 69 6.39 -9.11 1.48
CA ALA A 69 6.52 -10.56 1.44
C ALA A 69 5.48 -11.13 0.45
N THR A 70 5.92 -12.01 -0.45
CA THR A 70 5.01 -12.70 -1.39
C THR A 70 4.46 -13.97 -0.75
N ASP A 71 5.31 -14.70 -0.01
CA ASP A 71 4.89 -15.80 0.84
C ASP A 71 4.67 -15.25 2.27
N PRO A 72 3.47 -15.41 2.86
CA PRO A 72 3.22 -15.05 4.25
C PRO A 72 4.16 -15.71 5.26
N ASN A 73 4.78 -16.84 4.92
CA ASN A 73 5.77 -17.51 5.77
C ASN A 73 7.09 -16.72 5.87
N ASP A 74 7.35 -15.77 4.97
CA ASP A 74 8.52 -14.88 5.00
C ASP A 74 8.29 -13.64 5.88
N LEU A 75 7.07 -13.45 6.41
CA LEU A 75 6.79 -12.36 7.34
C LEU A 75 7.53 -12.57 8.66
N HIS A 76 7.88 -11.46 9.31
CA HIS A 76 8.39 -11.51 10.67
C HIS A 76 7.40 -12.25 11.58
N SER A 77 7.89 -13.27 12.29
CA SER A 77 7.08 -14.08 13.20
C SER A 77 6.62 -13.33 14.45
N GLN A 78 7.20 -12.17 14.71
CA GLN A 78 6.83 -11.22 15.74
C GLN A 78 6.81 -9.81 15.12
N ILE A 79 5.98 -8.93 15.68
CA ILE A 79 5.93 -7.55 15.24
C ILE A 79 7.29 -6.86 15.46
N ASN A 80 7.80 -6.24 14.40
CA ASN A 80 8.86 -5.22 14.52
C ASN A 80 8.19 -3.88 14.83
N PHE A 81 8.32 -3.41 16.07
CA PHE A 81 7.65 -2.19 16.54
C PHE A 81 8.16 -0.91 15.87
N ASP A 82 9.44 -0.83 15.51
CA ASP A 82 9.97 0.34 14.81
C ASP A 82 9.34 0.46 13.43
N LEU A 83 9.24 -0.67 12.73
CA LEU A 83 8.62 -0.76 11.41
C LEU A 83 7.10 -0.50 11.46
N ASP A 84 6.42 -0.99 12.50
CA ASP A 84 5.00 -0.71 12.74
C ASP A 84 4.75 0.78 13.01
N TYR A 85 5.58 1.40 13.86
CA TYR A 85 5.50 2.83 14.15
C TYR A 85 5.74 3.67 12.90
N GLU A 86 6.72 3.31 12.09
CA GLU A 86 6.99 3.96 10.81
C GLU A 86 5.78 3.86 9.87
N ASN A 87 5.18 2.67 9.74
CA ASN A 87 3.96 2.46 8.96
C ASN A 87 2.83 3.39 9.39
N ILE A 88 2.53 3.43 10.69
CA ILE A 88 1.46 4.27 11.25
C ILE A 88 1.77 5.76 11.01
N SER A 89 3.02 6.19 11.17
CA SER A 89 3.45 7.56 10.93
C SER A 89 3.28 7.97 9.45
N HIS A 90 3.56 7.08 8.51
CA HIS A 90 3.32 7.33 7.09
C HIS A 90 1.81 7.39 6.79
N ILE A 91 1.05 6.39 7.23
CA ILE A 91 -0.42 6.34 7.03
C ILE A 91 -1.10 7.62 7.55
N ALA A 92 -0.71 8.10 8.74
CA ALA A 92 -1.30 9.29 9.36
C ALA A 92 -0.96 10.61 8.62
N LYS A 93 0.10 10.65 7.82
CA LYS A 93 0.47 11.82 7.01
C LYS A 93 -0.21 11.83 5.64
N SER A 94 -0.51 10.65 5.11
CA SER A 94 -1.06 10.47 3.75
C SER A 94 -2.59 10.51 3.70
N SER A 95 -3.26 10.71 4.85
CA SER A 95 -4.73 10.76 5.02
C SER A 95 -5.27 12.16 5.24
#